data_AF-A0A2T2NVY3-F1
#
_entry.id   AF-A0A2T2NVY3-F1
#
_cell.length_a   1.000
_cell.length_b   1.000
_cell.length_c   1.000
_cell.angle_alpha   90.00
_cell.angle_beta   90.00
_cell.angle_gamma   90.00
#
_symmetry.space_group_name_H-M   'P 1'
#
loop_
_entity.id
_entity.type
_entity.pdbx_description
1 polymer ?
#
loop_
_entity_poly.entity_id
_entity_poly.type
_entity_poly.pdbx_seq_one_letter_code
_entity_poly.pdbx_strand_id
1 'polypeptide(L)'
;MDHYDNVGSDQGLLSDAPAWWFLNAAIPRILQYGNDRNNMPCSCWSTGCGEFDAFEVLSRGEERAKSTIHRQGNLEGGDSNYFKRPVGRKLKFAVVFWNFNITAVVLDDGFEFGEAVGHARIMDIIRYDAGSSAHSLFPIG
;
A
#
# COMPACT_ATOMS: atom_id res chain seq x y z
N MET A 1 -9.79 13.58 -17.17
CA MET A 1 -8.63 13.93 -16.31
C MET A 1 -7.47 13.34 -17.04
N ASP A 2 -6.80 14.20 -17.79
CA ASP A 2 -5.98 13.78 -18.90
C ASP A 2 -4.54 13.83 -18.37
N HIS A 3 -3.94 12.64 -18.26
CA HIS A 3 -2.62 12.44 -17.66
C HIS A 3 -1.55 12.99 -18.60
N TYR A 4 -1.16 14.26 -18.44
CA TYR A 4 0.09 14.75 -18.98
C TYR A 4 1.20 14.55 -17.95
N ASP A 5 2.35 14.06 -18.41
CA ASP A 5 3.54 13.95 -17.58
C ASP A 5 4.02 15.33 -17.15
N ASN A 6 4.27 15.50 -15.86
CA ASN A 6 4.99 16.67 -15.35
C ASN A 6 6.46 16.57 -15.80
N VAL A 7 6.88 17.45 -16.71
CA VAL A 7 8.26 17.56 -17.19
C VAL A 7 8.88 18.83 -16.58
N GLY A 8 9.78 18.66 -15.60
CA GLY A 8 10.40 19.75 -14.84
C GLY A 8 10.99 19.25 -13.52
N SER A 9 10.84 20.02 -12.45
CA SER A 9 11.01 19.55 -11.07
C SER A 9 9.64 19.21 -10.49
N ASP A 10 9.54 18.05 -9.87
CA ASP A 10 8.39 17.61 -9.09
C ASP A 10 8.22 18.40 -7.77
N GLN A 11 8.89 19.55 -7.63
CA GLN A 11 9.00 20.32 -6.38
C GLN A 11 9.53 19.48 -5.20
N GLY A 12 10.27 18.40 -5.47
CA GLY A 12 10.73 17.44 -4.45
C GLY A 12 9.71 16.34 -4.12
N LEU A 13 8.64 16.20 -4.91
CA LEU A 13 7.62 15.15 -4.74
C LEU A 13 7.90 13.95 -5.65
N LEU A 14 7.53 12.73 -5.27
CA LEU A 14 7.66 11.59 -6.19
C LEU A 14 6.58 11.65 -7.27
N SER A 15 6.95 12.04 -8.49
CA SER A 15 6.09 11.96 -9.68
C SER A 15 6.14 10.59 -10.34
N ASP A 16 5.06 10.18 -11.00
CA ASP A 16 4.94 8.86 -11.65
C ASP A 16 5.26 7.67 -10.72
N ALA A 17 4.77 7.77 -9.48
CA ALA A 17 4.99 6.85 -8.39
C ALA A 17 3.63 6.48 -7.74
N PRO A 18 2.79 5.68 -8.42
CA PRO A 18 1.46 5.37 -7.89
C PRO A 18 1.56 4.56 -6.60
N ALA A 19 0.68 4.89 -5.65
CA ALA A 19 0.59 4.20 -4.37
C ALA A 19 -0.87 3.92 -3.99
N TRP A 20 -1.10 2.75 -3.39
CA TRP A 20 -2.30 2.38 -2.64
C TRP A 20 -1.89 2.05 -1.22
N TRP A 21 -2.32 2.90 -0.30
CA TRP A 21 -1.87 2.91 1.07
C TRP A 21 -3.05 3.17 2.00
N PHE A 22 -2.93 2.66 3.23
CA PHE A 22 -3.97 2.66 4.23
C PHE A 22 -3.45 3.34 5.48
N LEU A 23 -4.02 4.49 5.80
CA LEU A 23 -3.68 5.22 7.02
C LEU A 23 -4.59 4.81 8.17
N ASN A 24 -4.02 4.76 9.38
CA ASN A 24 -4.85 4.80 10.58
C ASN A 24 -5.70 6.07 10.56
N ALA A 25 -7.01 5.92 10.77
CA ALA A 25 -7.97 7.02 10.68
C ALA A 25 -7.70 8.18 11.66
N ALA A 26 -6.87 8.01 12.69
CA ALA A 26 -6.40 9.10 13.54
C ALA A 26 -5.54 10.13 12.80
N ILE A 27 -4.83 9.73 11.73
CA ILE A 27 -3.97 10.61 10.93
C ILE A 27 -4.81 11.66 10.17
N PRO A 28 -5.75 11.29 9.27
CA PRO A 28 -6.51 12.26 8.51
C PRO A 28 -7.52 13.05 9.34
N ARG A 29 -7.96 12.54 10.51
CA ARG A 29 -8.86 13.28 11.42
C ARG A 29 -8.21 14.48 12.10
N ILE A 30 -6.88 14.52 12.16
CA ILE A 30 -6.15 15.67 12.70
C ILE A 30 -5.59 16.49 11.56
N LEU A 31 -4.60 15.94 10.84
CA LEU A 31 -3.96 16.57 9.67
C LEU A 31 -2.98 15.56 9.06
N GLN A 32 -3.23 15.09 7.84
CA GLN A 32 -2.31 14.14 7.18
C GLN A 32 -0.91 14.74 6.95
N TYR A 33 -0.85 15.97 6.45
CA TYR A 33 0.40 16.68 6.19
C TYR A 33 0.43 18.04 6.89
N GLY A 34 1.48 18.29 7.68
CA GLY A 34 1.76 19.61 8.25
C GLY A 34 2.23 19.56 9.70
N ASN A 35 2.83 20.68 10.12
CA ASN A 35 3.38 20.87 11.45
C ASN A 35 2.67 22.02 12.16
N ASP A 36 2.72 22.01 13.49
CA ASP A 36 2.31 23.14 14.31
C ASP A 36 3.32 24.31 14.22
N ARG A 37 3.03 25.40 14.92
CA ARG A 37 3.89 26.60 14.96
C ARG A 37 5.29 26.37 15.54
N ASN A 38 5.53 25.24 16.21
CA ASN A 38 6.81 24.84 16.77
C ASN A 38 7.52 23.81 15.85
N ASN A 39 7.00 23.61 14.64
CA ASN A 39 7.48 22.63 13.67
C ASN A 39 7.33 21.16 14.15
N MET A 40 6.34 20.89 15.01
CA MET A 40 6.01 19.52 15.45
C MET A 40 4.89 18.93 14.57
N PRO A 41 5.01 17.69 14.05
CA PRO A 41 3.96 17.09 13.24
C PRO A 41 2.63 17.02 13.98
N CYS A 42 1.56 17.49 13.34
CA CYS A 42 0.24 17.54 13.96
C CYS A 42 -0.42 16.16 14.07
N SER A 43 -0.16 15.25 13.14
CA SER A 43 -0.69 13.89 13.21
C SER A 43 0.22 12.95 13.97
N CYS A 44 -0.41 11.91 14.50
CA CYS A 44 0.27 10.79 15.11
C CYS A 44 0.97 9.86 14.11
N TRP A 45 1.11 10.26 12.84
CA TRP A 45 1.92 9.51 11.88
C TRP A 45 3.37 9.42 12.35
N SER A 46 3.93 10.55 12.81
CA SER A 46 5.28 10.65 13.39
C SER A 46 5.46 9.89 14.71
N THR A 47 4.37 9.59 15.42
CA THR A 47 4.38 8.89 16.70
C THR A 47 3.83 7.46 16.61
N GLY A 48 3.54 6.98 15.39
CA GLY A 48 3.31 5.57 15.15
C GLY A 48 1.87 5.09 15.05
N CYS A 49 0.92 5.95 14.71
CA CYS A 49 -0.48 5.54 14.47
C CYS A 49 -0.61 4.46 13.39
N GLY A 50 0.35 4.43 12.46
CA GLY A 50 0.53 3.36 11.51
C GLY A 50 -0.01 3.64 10.12
N GLU A 51 0.64 3.02 9.16
CA GLU A 51 0.36 3.08 7.73
C GLU A 51 0.71 1.72 7.13
N PHE A 52 -0.12 1.27 6.19
CA PHE A 52 0.17 0.10 5.39
C PHE A 52 0.16 0.47 3.91
N ASP A 53 1.34 0.45 3.31
CA ASP A 53 1.54 0.58 1.88
C ASP A 53 1.31 -0.79 1.27
N ALA A 54 0.14 -1.00 0.68
CA ALA A 54 -0.18 -2.26 0.04
C ALA A 54 0.51 -2.39 -1.32
N PHE A 55 0.73 -1.26 -1.98
CA PHE A 55 1.39 -1.15 -3.27
C PHE A 55 1.97 0.26 -3.38
N GLU A 56 3.28 0.41 -3.44
CA GLU A 56 3.94 1.71 -3.56
C GLU A 56 5.14 1.63 -4.51
N VAL A 57 5.12 2.48 -5.54
CA VAL A 57 6.28 2.68 -6.42
C VAL A 57 7.18 3.74 -5.80
N LEU A 58 8.41 3.37 -5.45
CA LEU A 58 9.33 4.22 -4.67
C LEU A 58 10.26 5.11 -5.51
N SER A 59 10.12 5.09 -6.83
CA SER A 59 10.96 5.87 -7.74
C SER A 59 10.21 6.18 -9.02
N ARG A 60 10.46 7.36 -9.59
CA ARG A 60 9.81 7.81 -10.82
C ARG A 60 10.00 6.79 -11.95
N GLY A 61 8.90 6.34 -12.55
CA GLY A 61 8.94 5.43 -13.70
C GLY A 61 9.32 3.98 -13.37
N GLU A 62 9.54 3.65 -12.09
CA GLU A 62 9.93 2.29 -11.70
C GLU A 62 8.78 1.30 -11.94
N GLU A 63 9.12 0.05 -12.26
CA GLU A 63 8.14 -1.01 -12.55
C GLU A 63 7.87 -1.91 -11.35
N ARG A 64 8.61 -1.71 -10.25
CA ARG A 64 8.47 -2.49 -9.02
C ARG A 64 7.77 -1.67 -7.96
N ALA A 65 6.62 -2.16 -7.51
CA ALA A 65 5.95 -1.66 -6.34
C ALA A 65 6.27 -2.54 -5.13
N LYS A 66 6.47 -1.91 -3.99
CA LYS A 66 6.73 -2.56 -2.70
C LYS A 66 5.49 -2.49 -1.82
N SER A 67 5.46 -3.38 -0.85
CA SER A 67 4.54 -3.29 0.28
C SER A 67 5.35 -3.08 1.56
N THR A 68 4.84 -2.19 2.40
CA THR A 68 5.52 -1.75 3.62
C THR A 68 4.50 -1.52 4.72
N ILE A 69 4.82 -1.92 5.95
CA ILE A 69 4.08 -1.50 7.13
C ILE A 69 4.94 -0.52 7.93
N HIS A 70 4.37 0.65 8.22
CA HIS A 70 4.93 1.62 9.15
C HIS A 70 4.11 1.55 10.44
N ARG A 71 4.77 1.36 11.58
CA ARG A 71 4.10 1.17 12.87
C ARG A 71 4.86 1.86 14.00
N GLN A 72 4.28 1.81 15.20
CA GLN A 72 4.82 2.48 16.37
C GLN A 72 6.29 2.14 16.65
N GLY A 73 7.04 3.17 17.03
CA GLY A 73 8.49 3.11 17.14
C GLY A 73 9.23 3.25 15.81
N ASN A 74 8.53 3.64 14.74
CA ASN A 74 9.07 3.71 13.38
C ASN A 74 9.69 2.38 12.95
N LEU A 75 9.04 1.27 13.32
CA LEU A 75 9.49 -0.06 12.93
C LEU A 75 8.97 -0.36 11.53
N GLU A 76 9.71 0.03 10.50
CA GLU A 76 9.33 -0.28 9.12
C GLU A 76 9.53 -1.78 8.85
N GLY A 77 8.51 -2.43 8.30
CA GLY A 77 8.57 -3.81 7.84
C GLY A 77 8.23 -3.84 6.36
N GLY A 78 9.22 -4.08 5.50
CA GLY A 78 8.99 -4.33 4.08
C GLY A 78 8.92 -5.83 3.77
N ASP A 79 8.12 -6.21 2.79
CA ASP A 79 8.26 -7.54 2.16
C ASP A 79 9.43 -7.50 1.15
N SER A 80 10.21 -8.58 1.02
CA SER A 80 11.29 -8.64 0.02
C SER A 80 10.76 -8.78 -1.41
N ASN A 81 9.55 -9.30 -1.59
CA ASN A 81 8.84 -9.41 -2.86
C ASN A 81 8.43 -8.04 -3.41
N TYR A 82 8.08 -8.00 -4.70
CA TYR A 82 7.55 -6.80 -5.33
C TYR A 82 6.38 -7.15 -6.25
N PHE A 83 5.45 -6.21 -6.38
CA PHE A 83 4.38 -6.29 -7.38
C PHE A 83 4.83 -5.58 -8.65
N LYS A 84 4.61 -6.22 -9.81
CA LYS A 84 4.89 -5.55 -11.08
C LYS A 84 3.85 -4.46 -11.34
N ARG A 85 4.31 -3.24 -11.58
CA ARG A 85 3.49 -2.09 -11.97
C ARG A 85 2.70 -2.40 -13.25
N PRO A 86 1.38 -2.19 -13.26
CA PRO A 86 0.54 -2.51 -14.42
C PRO A 86 0.57 -1.37 -15.46
N VAL A 87 1.73 -1.09 -16.04
CA VAL A 87 1.84 -0.05 -17.08
C VAL A 87 1.03 -0.47 -18.32
N GLY A 88 0.11 0.39 -18.77
CA GLY A 88 -0.72 0.15 -19.96
C GLY A 88 -1.81 -0.92 -19.79
N ARG A 89 -2.03 -1.45 -18.59
CA ARG A 89 -3.05 -2.47 -18.32
C ARG A 89 -3.72 -2.25 -16.96
N LYS A 90 -4.83 -2.95 -16.72
CA LYS A 90 -5.46 -3.00 -15.39
C LYS A 90 -4.81 -4.08 -14.53
N LEU A 91 -4.89 -3.91 -13.22
CA LEU A 91 -4.51 -4.89 -12.21
C LEU A 91 -5.71 -5.14 -11.30
N LYS A 92 -6.00 -6.39 -11.01
CA LYS A 92 -6.92 -6.76 -9.92
C LYS A 92 -6.08 -7.04 -8.69
N PHE A 93 -6.36 -6.35 -7.58
CA PHE A 93 -5.55 -6.41 -6.37
C PHE A 93 -6.47 -6.52 -5.16
N ALA A 94 -6.10 -7.34 -4.19
CA ALA A 94 -6.82 -7.47 -2.93
C ALA A 94 -5.91 -7.12 -1.76
N VAL A 95 -6.50 -6.44 -0.78
CA VAL A 95 -5.92 -6.25 0.55
C VAL A 95 -6.90 -6.82 1.54
N VAL A 96 -6.48 -7.85 2.28
CA VAL A 96 -7.33 -8.56 3.23
C VAL A 96 -6.71 -8.44 4.62
N PHE A 97 -7.43 -7.77 5.51
CA PHE A 97 -7.15 -7.76 6.95
C PHE A 97 -7.92 -8.93 7.56
N TRP A 98 -7.20 -9.95 8.03
CA TRP A 98 -7.80 -11.15 8.59
C TRP A 98 -7.01 -11.64 9.80
N ASN A 99 -7.68 -11.74 10.95
CA ASN A 99 -7.04 -11.93 12.25
C ASN A 99 -5.92 -10.90 12.48
N PHE A 100 -4.73 -11.35 12.89
CA PHE A 100 -3.54 -10.53 13.10
C PHE A 100 -2.64 -10.48 11.86
N ASN A 101 -3.19 -10.57 10.65
CA ASN A 101 -2.40 -10.52 9.42
C ASN A 101 -3.03 -9.60 8.38
N ILE A 102 -2.17 -8.98 7.57
CA ILE A 102 -2.53 -8.29 6.33
C ILE A 102 -1.97 -9.10 5.17
N THR A 103 -2.83 -9.46 4.22
CA THR A 103 -2.42 -10.00 2.93
C THR A 103 -2.64 -8.95 1.85
N ALA A 104 -1.61 -8.66 1.05
CA ALA A 104 -1.72 -7.85 -0.16
C ALA A 104 -1.35 -8.73 -1.35
N VAL A 105 -2.22 -8.84 -2.36
CA VAL A 105 -2.06 -9.85 -3.42
C VAL A 105 -2.62 -9.39 -4.76
N VAL A 106 -1.87 -9.69 -5.83
CA VAL A 106 -2.33 -9.60 -7.21
C VAL A 106 -3.26 -10.76 -7.50
N LEU A 107 -4.47 -10.46 -7.94
CA LEU A 107 -5.46 -11.45 -8.36
C LEU A 107 -5.31 -11.74 -9.85
N ASP A 108 -5.72 -12.94 -10.26
CA ASP A 108 -5.83 -13.30 -11.67
C ASP A 108 -6.74 -12.33 -12.44
N ASP A 109 -6.41 -12.07 -13.71
CA ASP A 109 -7.20 -11.20 -14.58
C ASP A 109 -8.64 -11.71 -14.77
N GLY A 110 -8.87 -13.03 -14.61
CA GLY A 110 -10.19 -13.66 -14.62
C GLY A 110 -10.96 -13.60 -13.29
N PHE A 111 -10.43 -12.93 -12.26
CA PHE A 111 -11.10 -12.83 -10.97
C PHE A 111 -12.34 -11.93 -11.04
N GLU A 112 -13.53 -12.47 -10.84
CA GLU A 112 -14.77 -11.70 -10.84
C GLU A 112 -15.15 -11.23 -9.43
N PHE A 113 -15.38 -9.92 -9.29
CA PHE A 113 -15.96 -9.33 -8.09
C PHE A 113 -17.48 -9.36 -8.21
N GLY A 114 -18.11 -10.30 -7.50
CA GLY A 114 -19.57 -10.33 -7.34
C GLY A 114 -20.06 -9.35 -6.28
N GLU A 115 -21.37 -9.40 -5.96
CA GLU A 115 -21.96 -8.62 -4.86
C GLU A 115 -21.34 -8.98 -3.49
N ALA A 116 -20.86 -10.22 -3.36
CA ALA A 116 -20.12 -10.68 -2.19
C ALA A 116 -18.99 -11.62 -2.62
N VAL A 117 -17.93 -11.66 -1.83
CA VAL A 117 -16.85 -12.64 -1.95
C VAL A 117 -17.06 -13.70 -0.86
N GLY A 118 -17.31 -14.95 -1.28
CA GLY A 118 -17.57 -16.05 -0.35
C GLY A 118 -16.35 -16.40 0.51
N HIS A 119 -16.59 -16.95 1.70
CA HIS A 119 -15.55 -17.30 2.67
C HIS A 119 -14.44 -18.19 2.07
N ALA A 120 -14.78 -19.25 1.35
CA ALA A 120 -13.79 -20.13 0.72
C ALA A 120 -12.84 -19.36 -0.21
N ARG A 121 -13.37 -18.40 -0.97
CA ARG A 121 -12.58 -17.57 -1.87
C ARG A 121 -11.69 -16.58 -1.14
N ILE A 122 -12.13 -16.05 0.00
CA ILE A 122 -11.25 -15.28 0.89
C ILE A 122 -10.13 -16.15 1.44
N MET A 123 -10.43 -17.38 1.87
CA MET A 123 -9.42 -18.32 2.37
C MET A 123 -8.38 -18.67 1.30
N ASP A 124 -8.80 -18.79 0.04
CA ASP A 124 -7.88 -18.96 -1.09
C ASP A 124 -7.00 -17.72 -1.31
N ILE A 125 -7.57 -16.51 -1.24
CA ILE A 125 -6.83 -15.24 -1.41
C ILE A 125 -5.75 -15.07 -0.33
N ILE A 126 -6.05 -15.40 0.93
CA ILE A 126 -5.10 -15.23 2.06
C ILE A 126 -4.13 -16.41 2.21
N ARG A 127 -4.21 -17.42 1.34
CA ARG A 127 -3.32 -18.57 1.39
C ARG A 127 -1.91 -18.14 0.97
N TYR A 128 -1.02 -18.04 1.96
CA TYR A 128 0.39 -17.76 1.72
C TYR A 128 1.09 -18.90 0.98
N ASP A 129 1.94 -18.54 0.05
CA ASP A 129 2.83 -19.41 -0.72
C ASP A 129 4.18 -18.70 -0.84
N ALA A 130 5.16 -19.18 -0.07
CA ALA A 130 6.50 -18.60 -0.01
C ALA A 130 7.24 -18.59 -1.36
N GLY A 131 6.79 -19.35 -2.36
CA GLY A 131 7.34 -19.34 -3.72
C GLY A 131 6.73 -18.29 -4.63
N SER A 132 5.67 -17.59 -4.19
CA SER A 132 4.96 -16.61 -5.00
C SER A 132 5.49 -15.20 -4.80
N SER A 133 5.72 -14.50 -5.92
CA SER A 133 5.99 -13.06 -5.93
C SER A 133 4.73 -12.21 -6.04
N ALA A 134 3.55 -12.85 -6.06
CA ALA A 134 2.27 -12.17 -6.27
C ALA A 134 1.58 -11.75 -4.97
N HIS A 135 2.13 -12.06 -3.80
CA HIS A 135 1.59 -11.61 -2.52
C HIS A 135 2.66 -11.17 -1.52
N SER A 136 2.19 -10.44 -0.52
CA SER A 136 2.92 -10.11 0.70
C SER A 136 2.06 -10.41 1.92
N LEU A 137 2.70 -10.85 3.00
CA LEU A 137 2.05 -11.19 4.27
C LEU A 137 2.72 -10.45 5.42
N PHE A 138 1.94 -9.67 6.15
CA PHE A 138 2.41 -8.89 7.29
C PHE A 138 1.69 -9.30 8.58
N PRO A 139 2.41 -9.70 9.64
CA PRO A 139 1.82 -9.88 10.95
C PRO A 139 1.58 -8.52 11.63
N ILE A 140 0.39 -8.35 12.20
CA ILE A 140 -0.03 -7.23 13.05
C ILE A 140 -0.08 -7.75 14.49
N GLY A 141 1.08 -7.99 15.08
CA GLY A 141 1.25 -8.52 16.44
C GLY A 141 2.63 -8.20 16.97
#